data_AF-A0A9W8L5F9-F1
#
_entry.id   AF-A0A9W8L5F9-F1
#
_cell.length_a   1.000
_cell.length_b   1.000
_cell.length_c   1.000
_cell.angle_alpha   90.00
_cell.angle_beta   90.00
_cell.angle_gamma   90.00
#
_symmetry.space_group_name_H-M   'P 1'
#
loop_
_entity.id
_entity.type
_entity.pdbx_description
1 polymer ?
#
loop_
_entity_poly.entity_id
_entity_poly.type
_entity_poly.pdbx_seq_one_letter_code
_entity_poly.pdbx_strand_id
1 'polypeptide(L)'
;MATECADATPPLETLDACLSNLFSHRAAYLCAPKKADTIYEQRLRNMSSTIRARPDWIEAIKDADTRADWATEAKAKGVTDLELSYALDELEFYASLHSSDSNIRLSAADGVWLSDKLIDAETTKELRDYAAILESIPDSQKDWHPESRSRTLNLIDPSLYPLVYDRSWLHRQPIASPQAALNLDTLGEQPGSVYTWCGDLSGKGDGQPKYHIALADHRKASYSSTKFSWLPSEFCVDDSGAATIESYINNLHPVRHAALYLTIASVFSMLLPLLGQVLTDLVHPRKTGVELHLDRCFEYDGPKPDVGRNPYTTFCMELKQWMDRAKYLVPTPEPFVIPERPVKPYDLCGRRLQAVVQMSSIELLSKKPTYGGKGWSVAGLDNECIIATGIFFFDVVNIAPCSLRFREPFNAYREARTRNSFRAIKNAYGVRGGYSERLARASQELGSVDIKDGLCVVFPNTYQYKLPRITREIGSKPGHCKMLTFYFVDPSTRIPSTEIVPPQQRDWWMEQVLASEPLCKLPLLVVEGIMSKLDSPISLKCAKQTRLEIEAEVKKMTAKASLKFFEPINTVECTGRFS
;
A
#
# COMPACT_ATOMS: atom_id res chain seq x y z
N MET A 1 -32.66 13.74 40.16
CA MET A 1 -31.49 14.54 39.73
C MET A 1 -30.47 13.58 39.14
N ALA A 2 -30.59 13.32 37.84
CA ALA A 2 -29.59 12.61 37.06
C ALA A 2 -29.28 13.55 35.90
N THR A 3 -28.30 14.41 36.13
CA THR A 3 -27.74 15.33 35.14
C THR A 3 -26.56 14.64 34.48
N GLU A 4 -26.64 14.58 33.14
CA GLU A 4 -25.58 14.87 32.18
C GLU A 4 -24.16 14.36 32.46
N CYS A 5 -23.69 13.45 31.60
CA CYS A 5 -22.33 13.48 31.09
C CYS A 5 -22.37 12.97 29.65
N ALA A 6 -22.78 13.85 28.74
CA ALA A 6 -22.43 13.81 27.33
C ALA A 6 -21.06 14.48 27.13
N ASP A 7 -20.43 14.18 25.99
CA ASP A 7 -19.27 14.86 25.41
C ASP A 7 -17.92 14.74 26.15
N ALA A 8 -17.18 13.69 25.79
CA ALA A 8 -15.72 13.75 25.82
C ALA A 8 -15.16 13.01 24.59
N THR A 9 -14.69 13.78 23.61
CA THR A 9 -13.77 13.31 22.58
C THR A 9 -12.59 12.62 23.27
N PRO A 10 -12.20 11.39 22.89
CA PRO A 10 -11.11 10.72 23.57
C PRO A 10 -9.81 11.52 23.38
N PRO A 11 -9.00 11.67 24.45
CA PRO A 11 -7.76 12.45 24.38
C PRO A 11 -6.76 11.84 23.40
N LEU A 12 -5.92 12.68 22.78
CA LEU A 12 -4.87 12.32 21.80
C LEU A 12 -3.99 11.12 22.24
N GLU A 13 -3.82 10.88 23.54
CA GLU A 13 -3.10 9.71 24.10
C GLU A 13 -3.73 8.35 23.71
N THR A 14 -4.98 8.31 23.25
CA THR A 14 -5.65 7.08 22.80
C THR A 14 -5.31 6.68 21.37
N LEU A 15 -4.87 7.61 20.51
CA LEU A 15 -4.60 7.32 19.10
C LEU A 15 -3.31 6.50 18.94
N ASP A 16 -2.25 6.85 19.65
CA ASP A 16 -1.00 6.09 19.74
C ASP A 16 -1.22 4.70 20.38
N ALA A 17 -2.12 4.59 21.36
CA ALA A 17 -2.53 3.32 21.96
C ALA A 17 -3.38 2.47 21.01
N CYS A 18 -4.28 3.09 20.24
CA CYS A 18 -5.07 2.44 19.20
C CYS A 18 -4.20 1.96 18.05
N LEU A 19 -3.21 2.74 17.62
CA LEU A 19 -2.19 2.29 16.68
C LEU A 19 -1.41 1.11 17.27
N SER A 20 -0.85 1.25 18.47
CA SER A 20 -0.11 0.16 19.14
C SER A 20 -0.95 -1.11 19.28
N ASN A 21 -2.27 -1.01 19.48
CA ASN A 21 -3.21 -2.14 19.53
C ASN A 21 -3.60 -2.68 18.14
N LEU A 22 -3.83 -1.82 17.13
CA LEU A 22 -4.00 -2.25 15.74
C LEU A 22 -2.75 -2.98 15.23
N PHE A 23 -1.58 -2.54 15.67
CA PHE A 23 -0.27 -2.90 15.15
C PHE A 23 0.48 -3.93 16.01
N SER A 24 0.03 -4.23 17.23
CA SER A 24 0.56 -5.35 18.04
C SER A 24 0.13 -6.70 17.49
N HIS A 25 -0.94 -6.76 16.70
CA HIS A 25 -1.32 -7.93 15.90
C HIS A 25 -0.58 -7.95 14.54
N ARG A 26 0.76 -7.96 14.60
CA ARG A 26 1.70 -7.78 13.47
C ARG A 26 1.57 -8.72 12.27
N ALA A 27 0.78 -9.79 12.39
CA ALA A 27 0.49 -10.74 11.31
C ALA A 27 -0.73 -10.36 10.46
N ALA A 28 -1.38 -9.21 10.73
CA ALA A 28 -2.69 -8.83 10.19
C ALA A 28 -2.66 -7.85 9.00
N TYR A 29 -1.53 -7.21 8.68
CA TYR A 29 -1.44 -6.24 7.57
C TYR A 29 -1.76 -6.87 6.21
N LEU A 30 -1.34 -8.12 6.02
CA LEU A 30 -1.79 -8.98 4.92
C LEU A 30 -3.12 -9.66 5.26
N CYS A 31 -4.17 -8.89 5.50
CA CYS A 31 -5.55 -9.40 5.54
C CYS A 31 -5.98 -10.05 6.87
N ALA A 32 -6.18 -9.25 7.92
CA ALA A 32 -7.40 -9.44 8.70
C ALA A 32 -8.57 -9.01 7.80
N PRO A 33 -9.32 -9.96 7.19
CA PRO A 33 -10.35 -9.59 6.24
C PRO A 33 -11.39 -8.72 6.95
N LYS A 34 -11.67 -7.55 6.38
CA LYS A 34 -12.81 -6.74 6.78
C LYS A 34 -14.11 -7.51 6.51
N LYS A 35 -15.18 -7.07 7.18
CA LYS A 35 -16.54 -7.45 6.79
C LYS A 35 -16.71 -7.08 5.32
N ALA A 36 -17.30 -7.98 4.55
CA ALA A 36 -17.53 -7.77 3.12
C ALA A 36 -18.59 -6.71 2.91
N ASP A 37 -18.47 -5.94 1.83
CA ASP A 37 -19.58 -5.09 1.40
C ASP A 37 -20.65 -5.92 0.71
N THR A 38 -21.90 -5.72 1.09
CA THR A 38 -23.04 -6.25 0.37
C THR A 38 -23.08 -5.75 -1.09
N ILE A 39 -23.78 -6.44 -1.97
CA ILE A 39 -24.06 -5.98 -3.34
C ILE A 39 -24.71 -4.59 -3.31
N TYR A 40 -25.52 -4.34 -2.28
CA TYR A 40 -26.12 -3.05 -2.01
C TYR A 40 -25.05 -1.98 -1.70
N GLU A 41 -24.17 -2.22 -0.73
CA GLU A 41 -23.07 -1.30 -0.38
C GLU A 41 -22.12 -1.08 -1.57
N GLN A 42 -21.84 -2.13 -2.34
CA GLN A 42 -21.07 -2.02 -3.59
C GLN A 42 -21.78 -1.14 -4.63
N ARG A 43 -23.11 -1.19 -4.73
CA ARG A 43 -23.89 -0.33 -5.63
C ARG A 43 -23.81 1.13 -5.19
N LEU A 44 -23.97 1.40 -3.89
CA LEU A 44 -23.80 2.75 -3.32
C LEU A 44 -22.40 3.29 -3.57
N ARG A 45 -21.38 2.49 -3.26
CA ARG A 45 -19.97 2.83 -3.51
C ARG A 45 -19.75 3.16 -4.98
N ASN A 46 -20.25 2.36 -5.90
CA ASN A 46 -20.08 2.61 -7.34
C ASN A 46 -20.74 3.92 -7.79
N MET A 47 -21.90 4.26 -7.22
CA MET A 47 -22.57 5.54 -7.50
C MET A 47 -21.76 6.72 -6.95
N SER A 48 -21.36 6.65 -5.67
CA SER A 48 -20.50 7.63 -5.01
C SER A 48 -19.16 7.82 -5.75
N SER A 49 -18.51 6.72 -6.14
CA SER A 49 -17.26 6.69 -6.91
C SER A 49 -17.42 7.34 -8.28
N THR A 50 -18.52 7.07 -9.00
CA THR A 50 -18.80 7.68 -10.31
C THR A 50 -18.93 9.20 -10.21
N ILE A 51 -19.56 9.71 -9.14
CA ILE A 51 -19.68 11.16 -8.90
C ILE A 51 -18.31 11.73 -8.51
N ARG A 52 -17.58 11.09 -7.60
CA ARG A 52 -16.24 11.51 -7.15
C ARG A 52 -15.19 11.52 -8.26
N ALA A 53 -15.40 10.74 -9.33
CA ALA A 53 -14.55 10.73 -10.51
C ALA A 53 -14.77 11.94 -11.43
N ARG A 54 -15.90 12.65 -11.31
CA ARG A 54 -16.17 13.86 -12.11
C ARG A 54 -15.23 15.00 -11.69
N PRO A 55 -14.76 15.83 -12.63
CA PRO A 55 -14.11 17.09 -12.29
C PRO A 55 -15.03 17.95 -11.40
N ASP A 56 -14.44 18.67 -10.44
CA ASP A 56 -15.13 19.67 -9.63
C ASP A 56 -16.37 19.20 -8.85
N TRP A 57 -16.53 17.89 -8.64
CA TRP A 57 -17.69 17.30 -7.96
C TRP A 57 -17.93 17.87 -6.54
N ILE A 58 -16.86 18.33 -5.88
CA ILE A 58 -16.88 18.91 -4.52
C ILE A 58 -17.62 20.25 -4.48
N GLU A 59 -17.49 21.07 -5.53
CA GLU A 59 -18.27 22.30 -5.64
C GLU A 59 -19.67 21.98 -6.19
N ALA A 60 -19.75 21.04 -7.12
CA ALA A 60 -21.00 20.64 -7.76
C ALA A 60 -22.02 20.04 -6.77
N ILE A 61 -21.58 19.30 -5.74
CA ILE A 61 -22.48 18.74 -4.70
C ILE A 61 -23.15 19.83 -3.85
N LYS A 62 -22.54 21.03 -3.75
CA LYS A 62 -23.12 22.16 -3.00
C LYS A 62 -24.30 22.80 -3.74
N ASP A 63 -24.38 22.60 -5.06
CA ASP A 63 -25.43 23.15 -5.91
C ASP A 63 -26.71 22.30 -5.86
N ALA A 64 -27.85 22.96 -5.65
CA ALA A 64 -29.13 22.27 -5.49
C ALA A 64 -29.65 21.68 -6.81
N ASP A 65 -29.45 22.39 -7.92
CA ASP A 65 -29.91 21.97 -9.25
C ASP A 65 -29.11 20.75 -9.71
N THR A 66 -27.78 20.79 -9.53
CA THR A 66 -26.90 19.66 -9.82
C THR A 66 -27.28 18.41 -9.01
N ARG A 67 -27.60 18.56 -7.72
CA ARG A 67 -28.10 17.44 -6.90
C ARG A 67 -29.43 16.89 -7.42
N ALA A 68 -30.34 17.76 -7.86
CA ALA A 68 -31.62 17.35 -8.45
C ALA A 68 -31.44 16.59 -9.77
N ASP A 69 -30.48 17.00 -10.60
CA ASP A 69 -30.12 16.31 -11.84
C ASP A 69 -29.52 14.93 -11.56
N TRP A 70 -28.59 14.82 -10.60
CA TRP A 70 -28.00 13.54 -10.19
C TRP A 70 -29.06 12.60 -9.59
N ALA A 71 -29.98 13.14 -8.80
CA ALA A 71 -31.12 12.41 -8.26
C ALA A 71 -32.01 11.85 -9.38
N THR A 72 -32.28 12.65 -10.41
CA THR A 72 -33.07 12.23 -11.58
C THR A 72 -32.36 11.12 -12.35
N GLU A 73 -31.05 11.26 -12.60
CA GLU A 73 -30.21 10.25 -13.26
C GLU A 73 -30.19 8.93 -12.46
N ALA A 74 -30.06 9.01 -11.14
CA ALA A 74 -30.03 7.86 -10.25
C ALA A 74 -31.38 7.13 -10.21
N LYS A 75 -32.49 7.87 -10.09
CA LYS A 75 -33.85 7.30 -10.11
C LYS A 75 -34.14 6.59 -11.44
N ALA A 76 -33.68 7.13 -12.57
CA ALA A 76 -33.80 6.47 -13.87
C ALA A 76 -33.06 5.12 -13.94
N LYS A 77 -32.04 4.91 -13.09
CA LYS A 77 -31.29 3.64 -12.93
C LYS A 77 -31.86 2.75 -11.80
N GLY A 78 -33.07 3.04 -11.33
CA GLY A 78 -33.77 2.27 -10.30
C GLY A 78 -33.18 2.40 -8.90
N VAL A 79 -32.60 3.56 -8.58
CA VAL A 79 -32.10 3.89 -7.23
C VAL A 79 -33.29 4.38 -6.38
N THR A 80 -33.42 3.83 -5.17
CA THR A 80 -34.46 4.19 -4.19
C THR A 80 -34.15 5.54 -3.53
N ASP A 81 -35.16 6.20 -2.95
CA ASP A 81 -34.95 7.47 -2.24
C ASP A 81 -33.99 7.33 -1.05
N LEU A 82 -33.98 6.16 -0.38
CA LEU A 82 -33.06 5.86 0.72
C LEU A 82 -31.61 5.67 0.23
N GLU A 83 -31.40 4.97 -0.89
CA GLU A 83 -30.07 4.86 -1.51
C GLU A 83 -29.53 6.22 -1.97
N LEU A 84 -30.42 7.05 -2.52
CA LEU A 84 -30.05 8.37 -3.00
C LEU A 84 -29.67 9.31 -1.85
N SER A 85 -30.49 9.38 -0.79
CA SER A 85 -30.17 10.18 0.39
C SER A 85 -28.87 9.73 1.04
N TYR A 86 -28.68 8.42 1.22
CA TYR A 86 -27.42 7.87 1.73
C TYR A 86 -26.21 8.39 0.92
N ALA A 87 -26.25 8.28 -0.41
CA ALA A 87 -25.12 8.65 -1.23
C ALA A 87 -24.86 10.15 -1.29
N LEU A 88 -25.91 10.98 -1.26
CA LEU A 88 -25.77 12.43 -1.20
C LEU A 88 -25.18 12.87 0.14
N ASP A 89 -25.67 12.33 1.25
CA ASP A 89 -25.14 12.61 2.59
C ASP A 89 -23.67 12.15 2.72
N GLU A 90 -23.33 11.00 2.13
CA GLU A 90 -21.94 10.51 2.07
C GLU A 90 -21.05 11.44 1.25
N LEU A 91 -21.53 11.93 0.10
CA LEU A 91 -20.79 12.85 -0.75
C LEU A 91 -20.58 14.21 -0.08
N GLU A 92 -21.58 14.73 0.62
CA GLU A 92 -21.45 15.95 1.43
C GLU A 92 -20.41 15.77 2.53
N PHE A 93 -20.41 14.62 3.22
CA PHE A 93 -19.37 14.28 4.17
C PHE A 93 -17.99 14.25 3.51
N TYR A 94 -17.80 13.59 2.37
CA TYR A 94 -16.51 13.58 1.68
C TYR A 94 -16.08 14.95 1.18
N ALA A 95 -17.00 15.79 0.72
CA ALA A 95 -16.73 17.16 0.36
C ALA A 95 -16.26 17.97 1.57
N SER A 96 -16.79 17.70 2.78
CA SER A 96 -16.34 18.35 4.02
C SER A 96 -14.91 17.98 4.44
N LEU A 97 -14.38 16.86 3.95
CA LEU A 97 -13.00 16.42 4.23
C LEU A 97 -11.96 17.06 3.28
N HIS A 98 -12.41 17.82 2.28
CA HIS A 98 -11.53 18.48 1.32
C HIS A 98 -10.77 19.64 1.97
N SER A 99 -9.47 19.68 1.73
CA SER A 99 -8.64 20.85 2.03
C SER A 99 -8.57 21.75 0.80
N SER A 100 -9.13 22.96 0.89
CA SER A 100 -9.10 23.94 -0.21
C SER A 100 -7.69 24.33 -0.62
N ASP A 101 -6.80 24.46 0.35
CA ASP A 101 -5.47 25.05 0.15
C ASP A 101 -4.52 24.06 -0.52
N SER A 102 -4.52 22.81 -0.05
CA SER A 102 -3.64 21.74 -0.55
C SER A 102 -4.31 20.82 -1.58
N ASN A 103 -5.59 21.04 -1.86
CA ASN A 103 -6.45 20.18 -2.68
C ASN A 103 -6.45 18.69 -2.27
N ILE A 104 -6.18 18.41 -0.99
CA ILE A 104 -6.24 17.05 -0.44
C ILE A 104 -7.69 16.61 -0.36
N ARG A 105 -8.00 15.46 -0.95
CA ARG A 105 -9.35 14.90 -0.97
C ARG A 105 -9.33 13.38 -1.07
N LEU A 106 -10.46 12.79 -0.70
CA LEU A 106 -10.72 11.38 -0.98
C LEU A 106 -10.90 11.20 -2.50
N SER A 107 -10.26 10.17 -3.05
CA SER A 107 -10.36 9.84 -4.46
C SER A 107 -11.69 9.12 -4.79
N ALA A 108 -11.90 8.73 -6.04
CA ALA A 108 -13.00 7.84 -6.42
C ALA A 108 -12.82 6.39 -5.92
N ALA A 109 -11.60 6.02 -5.51
CA ALA A 109 -11.33 4.78 -4.80
C ALA A 109 -11.40 5.01 -3.28
N ASP A 110 -12.20 4.20 -2.60
CA ASP A 110 -12.39 4.32 -1.15
C ASP A 110 -11.08 4.10 -0.37
N GLY A 111 -10.84 4.92 0.66
CA GLY A 111 -9.62 4.86 1.49
C GLY A 111 -8.34 5.30 0.77
N VAL A 112 -8.44 5.82 -0.45
CA VAL A 112 -7.33 6.35 -1.24
C VAL A 112 -7.42 7.86 -1.27
N TRP A 113 -6.39 8.53 -0.77
CA TRP A 113 -6.30 9.98 -0.69
C TRP A 113 -5.39 10.51 -1.80
N LEU A 114 -5.75 11.66 -2.37
CA LEU A 114 -4.96 12.28 -3.42
C LEU A 114 -4.93 13.80 -3.34
N SER A 115 -3.98 14.39 -4.05
CA SER A 115 -3.98 15.79 -4.46
C SER A 115 -3.18 15.93 -5.75
N ASP A 116 -3.57 16.88 -6.59
CA ASP A 116 -2.90 17.24 -7.84
C ASP A 116 -2.29 18.65 -7.79
N LYS A 117 -2.26 19.26 -6.60
CA LYS A 117 -1.68 20.60 -6.34
C LYS A 117 -0.74 20.60 -5.12
N LEU A 118 -0.43 19.43 -4.59
CA LEU A 118 0.29 19.28 -3.33
C LEU A 118 1.76 19.66 -3.44
N ILE A 119 2.39 19.28 -4.55
CA ILE A 119 3.79 19.59 -4.82
C ILE A 119 3.84 20.81 -5.71
N ASP A 120 4.57 21.83 -5.29
CA ASP A 120 4.72 23.06 -6.04
C ASP A 120 5.55 22.86 -7.33
N ALA A 121 5.47 23.84 -8.23
CA ALA A 121 6.11 23.76 -9.54
C ALA A 121 7.65 23.80 -9.46
N GLU A 122 8.23 24.43 -8.44
CA GLU A 122 9.67 24.52 -8.25
C GLU A 122 10.22 23.16 -7.81
N THR A 123 9.65 22.56 -6.75
CA THR A 123 10.03 21.21 -6.29
C THR A 123 9.82 20.16 -7.38
N THR A 124 8.72 20.26 -8.15
CA THR A 124 8.45 19.36 -9.28
C THR A 124 9.52 19.49 -10.36
N LYS A 125 9.93 20.72 -10.68
CA LYS A 125 10.98 20.97 -11.68
C LYS A 125 12.34 20.45 -11.20
N GLU A 126 12.71 20.70 -9.96
CA GLU A 126 13.96 20.17 -9.39
C GLU A 126 14.00 18.64 -9.48
N LEU A 127 12.91 17.97 -9.13
CA LEU A 127 12.83 16.52 -9.19
C LEU A 127 13.00 15.99 -10.63
N ARG A 128 12.41 16.68 -11.62
CA ARG A 128 12.60 16.36 -13.05
C ARG A 128 14.04 16.54 -13.49
N ASP A 129 14.68 17.64 -13.09
CA ASP A 129 16.07 17.95 -13.45
C ASP A 129 17.03 16.89 -12.85
N TYR A 130 16.82 16.48 -11.60
CA TYR A 130 17.59 15.40 -10.98
C TYR A 130 17.29 14.02 -11.57
N ALA A 131 16.04 13.72 -11.92
CA ALA A 131 15.72 12.48 -12.63
C ALA A 131 16.45 12.43 -13.99
N ALA A 132 16.53 13.55 -14.72
CA ALA A 132 17.29 13.63 -15.96
C ALA A 132 18.79 13.39 -15.74
N ILE A 133 19.37 13.85 -14.63
CA ILE A 133 20.77 13.53 -14.26
C ILE A 133 20.95 12.02 -14.06
N LEU A 134 20.03 11.35 -13.36
CA LEU A 134 20.07 9.89 -13.16
C LEU A 134 19.87 9.11 -14.48
N GLU A 135 19.12 9.67 -15.42
CA GLU A 135 18.88 9.09 -16.75
C GLU A 135 20.06 9.27 -17.72
N SER A 136 20.88 10.30 -17.50
CA SER A 136 22.00 10.71 -18.36
C SER A 136 23.26 9.86 -18.16
N ILE A 137 23.07 8.54 -18.12
CA ILE A 137 24.14 7.53 -18.09
C ILE A 137 24.18 6.76 -19.42
N PRO A 138 25.34 6.19 -19.80
CA PRO A 138 25.43 5.37 -21.01
C PRO A 138 24.38 4.26 -21.07
N ASP A 139 23.81 3.99 -22.24
CA ASP A 139 22.73 2.99 -22.40
C ASP A 139 23.11 1.59 -21.89
N SER A 140 24.40 1.24 -21.94
CA SER A 140 24.94 -0.02 -21.40
C SER A 140 24.91 -0.10 -19.87
N GLN A 141 24.84 1.05 -19.19
CA GLN A 141 24.79 1.18 -17.74
C GLN A 141 23.37 1.38 -17.21
N LYS A 142 22.41 1.76 -18.08
CA LYS A 142 21.00 1.91 -17.70
C LYS A 142 20.44 0.63 -17.08
N ASP A 143 19.87 0.78 -15.88
CA ASP A 143 19.30 -0.32 -15.13
C ASP A 143 17.83 -0.55 -15.51
N TRP A 144 17.65 -1.20 -16.66
CA TRP A 144 16.33 -1.61 -17.11
C TRP A 144 15.79 -2.74 -16.23
N HIS A 145 14.57 -2.58 -15.72
CA HIS A 145 13.89 -3.60 -14.92
C HIS A 145 13.81 -4.93 -15.71
N PRO A 146 14.23 -6.07 -15.12
CA PRO A 146 14.39 -7.35 -15.83
C PRO A 146 13.13 -7.81 -16.57
N GLU A 147 11.97 -7.74 -15.91
CA GLU A 147 10.69 -8.17 -16.48
C GLU A 147 10.05 -7.16 -17.46
N SER A 148 10.59 -5.94 -17.58
CA SER A 148 9.94 -4.84 -18.34
C SER A 148 10.22 -4.87 -19.85
N ARG A 149 11.10 -5.77 -20.33
CA ARG A 149 11.63 -5.78 -21.72
C ARG A 149 12.26 -4.44 -22.12
N SER A 150 13.00 -3.83 -21.21
CA SER A 150 13.62 -2.49 -21.34
C SER A 150 12.58 -1.40 -21.63
N ARG A 151 11.64 -1.25 -20.70
CA ARG A 151 10.63 -0.19 -20.70
C ARG A 151 10.56 0.56 -19.38
N THR A 152 10.86 -0.11 -18.27
CA THR A 152 10.95 0.54 -16.97
C THR A 152 12.43 0.71 -16.63
N LEU A 153 12.87 1.95 -16.54
CA LEU A 153 14.19 2.32 -16.06
C LEU A 153 14.10 2.55 -14.55
N ASN A 154 14.89 1.79 -13.78
CA ASN A 154 14.98 1.97 -12.34
C ASN A 154 16.04 3.04 -12.05
N LEU A 155 15.61 4.20 -11.54
CA LEU A 155 16.50 5.29 -11.14
C LEU A 155 16.96 5.10 -9.68
N ILE A 156 16.02 4.71 -8.81
CA ILE A 156 16.28 4.25 -7.44
C ILE A 156 15.49 2.95 -7.25
N ASP A 157 16.17 1.81 -7.07
CA ASP A 157 15.56 0.49 -6.92
C ASP A 157 15.78 -0.05 -5.50
N PRO A 158 14.71 -0.24 -4.70
CA PRO A 158 14.85 -0.75 -3.35
C PRO A 158 15.32 -2.21 -3.29
N SER A 159 15.18 -2.97 -4.38
CA SER A 159 15.61 -4.37 -4.46
C SER A 159 17.10 -4.51 -4.84
N LEU A 160 17.79 -3.40 -5.15
CA LEU A 160 19.22 -3.37 -5.41
C LEU A 160 19.97 -3.00 -4.12
N TYR A 161 21.02 -3.75 -3.78
CA TYR A 161 21.73 -3.65 -2.48
C TYR A 161 20.82 -3.75 -1.23
N PRO A 162 19.90 -4.73 -1.15
CA PRO A 162 19.02 -4.90 0.00
C PRO A 162 19.78 -5.48 1.21
N LEU A 163 19.14 -5.51 2.37
CA LEU A 163 19.63 -6.27 3.50
C LEU A 163 19.56 -7.76 3.17
N VAL A 164 20.68 -8.47 3.28
CA VAL A 164 20.74 -9.94 3.21
C VAL A 164 21.06 -10.44 4.61
N TYR A 165 20.11 -11.13 5.24
CA TYR A 165 20.30 -11.62 6.61
C TYR A 165 21.54 -12.51 6.69
N ASP A 166 22.32 -12.30 7.76
CA ASP A 166 23.58 -12.99 8.06
C ASP A 166 24.72 -12.80 7.02
N ARG A 167 24.56 -11.89 6.05
CA ARG A 167 25.61 -11.55 5.07
C ARG A 167 25.93 -10.06 5.00
N SER A 168 24.91 -9.20 5.04
CA SER A 168 25.12 -7.75 5.07
C SER A 168 25.83 -7.35 6.37
N TRP A 169 26.74 -6.39 6.26
CA TRP A 169 27.46 -5.86 7.42
C TRP A 169 26.57 -4.89 8.18
N LEU A 170 26.69 -4.90 9.51
CA LEU A 170 25.97 -3.99 10.39
C LEU A 170 26.98 -3.10 11.10
N HIS A 171 26.73 -1.80 11.12
CA HIS A 171 27.46 -0.87 11.94
C HIS A 171 27.04 -1.05 13.41
N ARG A 172 28.01 -0.93 14.32
CA ARG A 172 27.78 -1.15 15.76
C ARG A 172 26.97 -0.01 16.41
N GLN A 173 27.05 1.16 15.81
CA GLN A 173 26.36 2.38 16.24
C GLN A 173 25.52 2.92 15.08
N PRO A 174 24.55 3.80 15.36
CA PRO A 174 23.89 4.57 14.31
C PRO A 174 24.88 5.40 13.51
N ILE A 175 24.79 5.32 12.18
CA ILE A 175 25.51 6.20 11.25
C ILE A 175 24.90 7.60 11.38
N ALA A 176 25.75 8.59 11.64
CA ALA A 176 25.30 9.91 12.09
C ALA A 176 24.56 10.75 11.03
N SER A 177 24.82 10.52 9.75
CA SER A 177 24.22 11.26 8.63
C SER A 177 24.33 10.48 7.31
N PRO A 178 23.62 10.88 6.24
CA PRO A 178 23.80 10.28 4.92
C PRO A 178 25.24 10.31 4.44
N GLN A 179 25.98 11.40 4.65
CA GLN A 179 27.37 11.53 4.22
C GLN A 179 28.33 10.72 5.09
N ALA A 180 28.08 10.64 6.40
CA ALA A 180 28.90 9.83 7.32
C ALA A 180 28.89 8.34 6.97
N ALA A 181 27.87 7.87 6.23
CA ALA A 181 27.78 6.50 5.72
C ALA A 181 28.94 6.09 4.81
N LEU A 182 29.70 7.05 4.27
CA LEU A 182 30.88 6.79 3.43
C LEU A 182 32.20 6.83 4.22
N ASN A 183 32.18 7.12 5.52
CA ASN A 183 33.40 7.13 6.32
C ASN A 183 33.94 5.69 6.46
N LEU A 184 35.27 5.52 6.33
CA LEU A 184 35.91 4.20 6.39
C LEU A 184 35.70 3.44 7.70
N ASP A 185 35.44 4.15 8.80
CA ASP A 185 35.13 3.57 10.11
C ASP A 185 33.70 3.02 10.22
N THR A 186 32.82 3.31 9.25
CA THR A 186 31.47 2.75 9.23
C THR A 186 31.43 1.29 8.75
N LEU A 187 32.51 0.79 8.12
CA LEU A 187 32.70 -0.64 7.84
C LEU A 187 32.84 -1.41 9.16
N GLY A 188 31.84 -2.22 9.49
CA GLY A 188 31.85 -3.09 10.67
C GLY A 188 32.89 -4.23 10.57
N GLU A 189 33.29 -4.78 11.72
CA GLU A 189 34.34 -5.82 11.79
C GLU A 189 33.90 -7.21 11.26
N GLN A 190 32.60 -7.56 11.31
CA GLN A 190 32.03 -8.81 10.79
C GLN A 190 30.53 -8.67 10.44
N PRO A 191 29.94 -9.55 9.58
CA PRO A 191 28.49 -9.67 9.45
C PRO A 191 27.86 -9.91 10.82
N GLY A 192 27.14 -8.92 11.34
CA GLY A 192 26.34 -9.10 12.54
C GLY A 192 25.06 -9.84 12.17
N SER A 193 24.64 -10.80 12.99
CA SER A 193 23.28 -11.29 12.84
C SER A 193 22.32 -10.17 13.23
N VAL A 194 21.44 -9.77 12.33
CA VAL A 194 20.35 -8.82 12.63
C VAL A 194 19.55 -9.29 13.85
N TYR A 195 19.48 -10.61 14.06
CA TYR A 195 18.80 -11.24 15.19
C TYR A 195 19.52 -11.09 16.55
N THR A 196 20.81 -10.72 16.55
CA THR A 196 21.63 -10.54 17.76
C THR A 196 22.18 -9.13 17.89
N TRP A 197 21.74 -8.19 17.03
CA TRP A 197 22.16 -6.80 17.11
C TRP A 197 21.56 -6.17 18.37
N CYS A 198 22.42 -5.88 19.35
CA CYS A 198 22.09 -5.25 20.63
C CYS A 198 22.75 -3.87 20.71
N GLY A 199 22.48 -2.99 19.73
CA GLY A 199 22.90 -1.59 19.82
C GLY A 199 22.04 -0.83 20.82
N ASP A 200 22.67 -0.07 21.71
CA ASP A 200 21.99 0.87 22.59
C ASP A 200 21.71 2.16 21.82
N LEU A 201 20.44 2.55 21.69
CA LEU A 201 20.03 3.80 21.03
C LEU A 201 19.49 4.84 22.00
N SER A 202 19.75 4.65 23.29
CA SER A 202 19.38 5.60 24.35
C SER A 202 20.00 7.00 24.19
N GLY A 203 20.87 7.22 23.19
CA GLY A 203 21.56 8.48 22.92
C GLY A 203 20.75 9.60 22.22
N LYS A 204 19.50 9.37 21.81
CA LYS A 204 18.60 10.46 21.36
C LYS A 204 17.27 10.31 22.10
N GLY A 205 16.92 11.35 22.87
CA GLY A 205 15.92 11.31 23.93
C GLY A 205 14.52 10.84 23.53
N ASP A 206 13.76 10.57 24.59
CA ASP A 206 12.30 10.63 24.65
C ASP A 206 11.57 9.34 24.26
N GLY A 207 11.61 8.33 25.15
CA GLY A 207 10.56 7.29 25.21
C GLY A 207 10.34 6.39 23.97
N GLN A 208 11.27 6.41 23.01
CA GLN A 208 11.16 5.69 21.73
C GLN A 208 11.38 4.16 21.88
N PRO A 209 10.76 3.34 21.02
CA PRO A 209 10.75 1.89 21.15
C PRO A 209 12.18 1.34 21.08
N LYS A 210 12.54 0.50 22.07
CA LYS A 210 13.64 -0.47 21.90
C LYS A 210 13.41 -1.16 20.56
N TYR A 211 14.44 -1.35 19.73
CA TYR A 211 14.33 -2.25 18.58
C TYR A 211 14.02 -3.65 19.12
N HIS A 212 12.74 -3.93 19.35
CA HIS A 212 12.23 -5.27 19.25
C HIS A 212 12.28 -5.55 17.76
N ILE A 213 13.45 -5.97 17.30
CA ILE A 213 13.60 -6.67 16.03
C ILE A 213 12.69 -7.89 16.17
N ALA A 214 11.41 -7.71 15.81
CA ALA A 214 10.36 -8.70 15.99
C ALA A 214 10.47 -9.82 14.97
N LEU A 215 11.67 -10.03 14.43
CA LEU A 215 11.99 -11.15 13.57
C LEU A 215 11.72 -12.49 14.26
N ALA A 216 11.72 -12.56 15.60
CA ALA A 216 11.37 -13.77 16.33
C ALA A 216 9.91 -14.23 16.08
N ASP A 217 8.95 -13.29 15.92
CA ASP A 217 7.57 -13.63 15.58
C ASP A 217 7.36 -13.74 14.06
N HIS A 218 8.13 -13.01 13.25
CA HIS A 218 8.04 -13.10 11.78
C HIS A 218 8.46 -14.47 11.21
N ARG A 219 9.32 -15.25 11.90
CA ARG A 219 9.62 -16.64 11.51
C ARG A 219 8.38 -17.56 11.51
N LYS A 220 7.31 -17.18 12.23
CA LYS A 220 6.03 -17.89 12.24
C LYS A 220 5.03 -17.32 11.22
N ALA A 221 5.28 -16.14 10.66
CA ALA A 221 4.42 -15.50 9.68
C ALA A 221 4.63 -16.13 8.27
N SER A 222 3.53 -16.47 7.59
CA SER A 222 3.58 -17.21 6.32
C SER A 222 4.07 -16.42 5.10
N TYR A 223 4.33 -15.11 5.27
CA TYR A 223 4.60 -14.13 4.21
C TYR A 223 5.77 -13.17 4.53
N SER A 224 6.61 -13.53 5.50
CA SER A 224 7.88 -12.87 5.78
C SER A 224 9.01 -13.54 5.01
N SER A 225 9.92 -12.77 4.44
CA SER A 225 11.22 -13.33 4.01
C SER A 225 12.05 -13.66 5.24
N THR A 226 12.81 -14.75 5.16
CA THR A 226 13.85 -15.13 6.13
C THR A 226 15.25 -14.86 5.59
N LYS A 227 15.35 -14.28 4.38
CA LYS A 227 16.61 -14.06 3.67
C LYS A 227 16.92 -12.59 3.42
N PHE A 228 15.89 -11.78 3.14
CA PHE A 228 16.09 -10.42 2.65
C PHE A 228 15.11 -9.42 3.28
N SER A 229 15.48 -8.15 3.25
CA SER A 229 14.58 -7.02 3.50
C SER A 229 15.02 -5.81 2.67
N TRP A 230 14.06 -5.05 2.15
CA TRP A 230 14.37 -3.68 1.73
C TRP A 230 14.92 -2.85 2.89
N LEU A 231 15.80 -1.91 2.55
CA LEU A 231 16.44 -0.98 3.49
C LEU A 231 15.72 0.37 3.43
N PRO A 232 14.89 0.71 4.44
CA PRO A 232 14.35 2.06 4.54
C PRO A 232 15.44 3.08 4.91
N SER A 233 15.18 4.33 4.58
CA SER A 233 15.89 5.49 5.14
C SER A 233 15.15 6.02 6.36
N GLU A 234 15.91 6.67 7.25
CA GLU A 234 15.38 7.40 8.39
C GLU A 234 15.00 8.81 7.98
N PHE A 235 13.77 9.20 8.33
CA PHE A 235 13.24 10.55 8.18
C PHE A 235 12.95 11.13 9.56
N CYS A 236 13.31 12.39 9.81
CA CYS A 236 12.95 13.11 11.02
C CYS A 236 11.99 14.23 10.64
N VAL A 237 10.78 14.24 11.22
CA VAL A 237 9.78 15.27 10.97
C VAL A 237 9.79 16.24 12.15
N ASP A 238 10.02 17.52 11.88
CA ASP A 238 9.99 18.56 12.91
C ASP A 238 8.55 18.96 13.30
N ASP A 239 8.43 19.90 14.24
CA ASP A 239 7.13 20.40 14.73
C ASP A 239 6.35 21.20 13.67
N SER A 240 7.00 21.61 12.57
CA SER A 240 6.35 22.29 11.44
C SER A 240 5.85 21.34 10.36
N GLY A 241 6.18 20.04 10.47
CA GLY A 241 5.88 19.02 9.46
C GLY A 241 6.93 18.91 8.36
N ALA A 242 8.05 19.62 8.47
CA ALA A 242 9.17 19.50 7.53
C ALA A 242 10.03 18.28 7.90
N ALA A 243 10.40 17.49 6.88
CA ALA A 243 11.18 16.29 7.05
C ALA A 243 12.63 16.48 6.60
N THR A 244 13.56 15.93 7.36
CA THR A 244 14.96 15.71 6.96
C THR A 244 15.24 14.22 6.78
N ILE A 245 16.22 13.90 5.94
CA ILE A 245 16.69 12.52 5.74
C ILE A 245 17.96 12.32 6.58
N GLU A 246 17.86 11.51 7.62
CA GLU A 246 18.92 11.30 8.61
C GLU A 246 19.91 10.18 8.22
N SER A 247 19.53 9.30 7.28
CA SER A 247 20.38 8.20 6.80
C SER A 247 20.33 8.08 5.27
N TYR A 248 21.33 7.45 4.65
CA TYR A 248 21.39 7.42 3.18
C TYR A 248 20.17 6.70 2.56
N ILE A 249 19.77 7.11 1.36
CA ILE A 249 18.79 6.42 0.51
C ILE A 249 19.49 5.26 -0.17
N ASN A 250 18.98 4.04 0.03
CA ASN A 250 19.54 2.86 -0.61
C ASN A 250 19.61 3.07 -2.13
N ASN A 251 20.77 2.76 -2.71
CA ASN A 251 21.06 2.96 -4.13
C ASN A 251 21.14 4.42 -4.62
N LEU A 252 21.23 5.42 -3.72
CA LEU A 252 21.45 6.81 -4.10
C LEU A 252 22.65 7.42 -3.36
N HIS A 253 23.71 7.77 -4.09
CA HIS A 253 24.97 8.23 -3.50
C HIS A 253 24.79 9.55 -2.71
N PRO A 254 25.08 9.58 -1.39
CA PRO A 254 24.70 10.67 -0.49
C PRO A 254 25.46 11.99 -0.70
N VAL A 255 26.66 11.94 -1.27
CA VAL A 255 27.45 13.16 -1.62
C VAL A 255 27.13 13.65 -3.03
N ARG A 256 27.19 12.79 -4.06
CA ARG A 256 26.94 13.16 -5.47
C ARG A 256 25.52 13.69 -5.71
N HIS A 257 24.55 13.18 -4.97
CA HIS A 257 23.14 13.53 -5.12
C HIS A 257 22.58 14.26 -3.90
N ALA A 258 23.44 14.92 -3.11
CA ALA A 258 23.03 15.61 -1.87
C ALA A 258 21.84 16.56 -2.06
N ALA A 259 21.77 17.26 -3.19
CA ALA A 259 20.66 18.15 -3.47
C ALA A 259 19.35 17.41 -3.81
N LEU A 260 19.42 16.25 -4.48
CA LEU A 260 18.24 15.39 -4.68
C LEU A 260 17.71 14.84 -3.35
N TYR A 261 18.57 14.60 -2.35
CA TYR A 261 18.09 14.24 -1.00
C TYR A 261 17.19 15.34 -0.41
N LEU A 262 17.55 16.61 -0.58
CA LEU A 262 16.73 17.74 -0.12
C LEU A 262 15.38 17.78 -0.84
N THR A 263 15.38 17.64 -2.17
CA THR A 263 14.14 17.59 -2.96
C THR A 263 13.26 16.39 -2.57
N ILE A 264 13.83 15.21 -2.36
CA ILE A 264 13.08 14.02 -1.89
C ILE A 264 12.50 14.26 -0.49
N ALA A 265 13.25 14.90 0.41
CA ALA A 265 12.78 15.24 1.76
C ALA A 265 11.61 16.24 1.71
N SER A 266 11.68 17.24 0.83
CA SER A 266 10.60 18.20 0.58
C SER A 266 9.33 17.51 0.08
N VAL A 267 9.45 16.64 -0.93
CA VAL A 267 8.30 15.85 -1.43
C VAL A 267 7.73 14.94 -0.35
N PHE A 268 8.58 14.28 0.44
CA PHE A 268 8.16 13.45 1.56
C PHE A 268 7.33 14.26 2.57
N SER A 269 7.81 15.44 2.97
CA SER A 269 7.13 16.37 3.87
C SER A 269 5.72 16.71 3.38
N MET A 270 5.62 17.06 2.10
CA MET A 270 4.34 17.41 1.47
C MET A 270 3.36 16.24 1.37
N LEU A 271 3.84 14.99 1.32
CA LEU A 271 2.99 13.78 1.32
C LEU A 271 2.48 13.40 2.73
N LEU A 272 3.08 13.90 3.81
CA LEU A 272 2.71 13.52 5.18
C LEU A 272 1.24 13.79 5.52
N PRO A 273 0.60 14.90 5.10
CA PRO A 273 -0.83 15.10 5.33
C PRO A 273 -1.71 14.03 4.67
N LEU A 274 -1.36 13.55 3.48
CA LEU A 274 -2.07 12.44 2.83
C LEU A 274 -1.88 11.13 3.61
N LEU A 275 -0.67 10.87 4.11
CA LEU A 275 -0.40 9.72 4.99
C LEU A 275 -1.19 9.81 6.30
N GLY A 276 -1.25 10.98 6.92
CA GLY A 276 -2.04 11.22 8.14
C GLY A 276 -3.51 10.89 7.94
N GLN A 277 -4.08 11.21 6.77
CA GLN A 277 -5.45 10.82 6.43
C GLN A 277 -5.63 9.30 6.30
N VAL A 278 -4.69 8.62 5.63
CA VAL A 278 -4.71 7.14 5.51
C VAL A 278 -4.59 6.46 6.86
N LEU A 279 -3.68 6.91 7.74
CA LEU A 279 -3.53 6.37 9.08
C LEU A 279 -4.79 6.61 9.93
N THR A 280 -5.43 7.76 9.79
CA THR A 280 -6.70 8.07 10.47
C THR A 280 -7.80 7.10 10.03
N ASP A 281 -7.93 6.85 8.72
CA ASP A 281 -8.90 5.89 8.17
C ASP A 281 -8.64 4.46 8.62
N LEU A 282 -7.37 4.08 8.81
CA LEU A 282 -7.00 2.75 9.32
C LEU A 282 -7.41 2.57 10.79
N VAL A 283 -7.27 3.60 11.62
CA VAL A 283 -7.68 3.56 13.03
C VAL A 283 -9.19 3.69 13.20
N HIS A 284 -9.84 4.44 12.31
CA HIS A 284 -11.29 4.69 12.33
C HIS A 284 -11.93 4.11 11.07
N PRO A 285 -11.90 2.77 10.90
CA PRO A 285 -12.47 2.16 9.72
C PRO A 285 -13.96 2.48 9.67
N ARG A 286 -14.43 2.96 8.51
CA ARG A 286 -15.85 3.23 8.30
C ARG A 286 -16.65 1.96 8.57
N LYS A 287 -17.69 2.07 9.40
CA LYS A 287 -18.71 1.03 9.52
C LYS A 287 -19.57 1.10 8.25
N THR A 288 -19.70 -0.01 7.56
CA THR A 288 -20.63 -0.09 6.43
C THR A 288 -22.04 -0.37 6.97
N GLY A 289 -23.04 0.31 6.39
CA GLY A 289 -24.37 0.52 6.98
C GLY A 289 -25.37 -0.64 6.88
N VAL A 290 -24.95 -1.84 6.48
CA VAL A 290 -25.86 -3.00 6.42
C VAL A 290 -25.45 -4.07 7.44
N GLU A 291 -26.16 -4.16 8.56
CA GLU A 291 -26.06 -5.33 9.45
C GLU A 291 -26.84 -6.51 8.87
N LEU A 292 -26.12 -7.56 8.50
CA LEU A 292 -26.71 -8.78 7.94
C LEU A 292 -27.13 -9.74 9.04
N HIS A 293 -28.42 -9.75 9.35
CA HIS A 293 -29.01 -10.81 10.16
C HIS A 293 -29.30 -12.03 9.28
N LEU A 294 -28.30 -12.90 9.13
CA LEU A 294 -28.31 -14.07 8.23
C LEU A 294 -29.54 -14.99 8.40
N ASP A 295 -30.11 -15.06 9.60
CA ASP A 295 -31.30 -15.86 9.92
C ASP A 295 -32.63 -15.19 9.53
N ARG A 296 -32.61 -13.91 9.16
CA ARG A 296 -33.77 -13.12 8.73
C ARG A 296 -33.77 -12.77 7.24
N CYS A 297 -32.77 -13.26 6.50
CA CYS A 297 -32.62 -13.01 5.06
C CYS A 297 -33.55 -13.84 4.17
N PHE A 298 -34.44 -14.66 4.74
CA PHE A 298 -35.31 -15.53 3.96
C PHE A 298 -36.74 -15.53 4.46
N GLU A 299 -37.67 -15.37 3.53
CA GLU A 299 -39.10 -15.59 3.72
C GLU A 299 -39.44 -17.01 3.24
N TYR A 300 -40.04 -17.81 4.12
CA TYR A 300 -40.39 -19.20 3.83
C TYR A 300 -41.86 -19.34 3.49
N ASP A 301 -42.15 -20.07 2.41
CA ASP A 301 -43.51 -20.41 2.01
C ASP A 301 -43.92 -21.77 2.60
N GLY A 302 -45.06 -21.78 3.30
CA GLY A 302 -45.65 -22.97 3.92
C GLY A 302 -44.93 -23.50 5.17
N PRO A 303 -45.50 -24.52 5.83
CA PRO A 303 -44.98 -25.06 7.08
C PRO A 303 -43.66 -25.80 6.87
N LYS A 304 -42.75 -25.68 7.85
CA LYS A 304 -41.50 -26.44 7.89
C LYS A 304 -41.82 -27.95 7.97
N PRO A 305 -41.19 -28.81 7.14
CA PRO A 305 -41.36 -30.26 7.23
C PRO A 305 -41.03 -30.81 8.61
N ASP A 306 -41.78 -31.82 9.05
CA ASP A 306 -41.66 -32.44 10.38
C ASP A 306 -40.93 -33.79 10.31
N VAL A 307 -40.04 -34.03 11.27
CA VAL A 307 -39.19 -35.24 11.39
C VAL A 307 -40.05 -36.50 11.59
N GLY A 308 -41.25 -36.36 12.17
CA GLY A 308 -42.09 -37.49 12.58
C GLY A 308 -43.00 -38.13 11.52
N ARG A 309 -43.13 -37.57 10.32
CA ARG A 309 -44.11 -38.06 9.30
C ARG A 309 -43.54 -38.99 8.24
N ASN A 310 -42.24 -38.91 7.95
CA ASN A 310 -41.64 -39.53 6.77
C ASN A 310 -40.30 -40.22 7.13
N PRO A 311 -39.83 -41.20 6.34
CA PRO A 311 -38.48 -41.72 6.46
C PRO A 311 -37.44 -40.60 6.44
N TYR A 312 -36.35 -40.73 7.21
CA TYR A 312 -35.35 -39.67 7.39
C TYR A 312 -34.82 -39.11 6.05
N THR A 313 -34.64 -39.97 5.04
CA THR A 313 -34.21 -39.59 3.69
C THR A 313 -35.21 -38.67 2.99
N THR A 314 -36.50 -38.99 3.06
CA THR A 314 -37.60 -38.19 2.51
C THR A 314 -37.73 -36.87 3.25
N PHE A 315 -37.68 -36.88 4.59
CA PHE A 315 -37.65 -35.66 5.40
C PHE A 315 -36.49 -34.74 4.98
N CYS A 316 -35.29 -35.28 4.78
CA CYS A 316 -34.14 -34.51 4.33
C CYS A 316 -34.36 -33.88 2.95
N MET A 317 -35.01 -34.60 2.02
CA MET A 317 -35.34 -34.07 0.69
C MET A 317 -36.38 -32.96 0.74
N GLU A 318 -37.46 -33.15 1.51
CA GLU A 318 -38.53 -32.17 1.68
C GLU A 318 -38.03 -30.91 2.39
N LEU A 319 -37.25 -31.06 3.47
CA LEU A 319 -36.63 -29.94 4.17
C LEU A 319 -35.71 -29.15 3.23
N LYS A 320 -34.93 -29.85 2.39
CA LYS A 320 -34.09 -29.21 1.36
C LYS A 320 -34.93 -28.42 0.36
N GLN A 321 -35.99 -28.99 -0.19
CA GLN A 321 -36.86 -28.30 -1.16
C GLN A 321 -37.56 -27.09 -0.53
N TRP A 322 -38.11 -27.24 0.67
CA TRP A 322 -38.73 -26.15 1.42
C TRP A 322 -37.75 -25.00 1.66
N MET A 323 -36.52 -25.31 2.06
CA MET A 323 -35.47 -24.31 2.18
C MET A 323 -35.15 -23.66 0.82
N ASP A 324 -34.93 -24.45 -0.23
CA ASP A 324 -34.51 -23.94 -1.54
C ASP A 324 -35.58 -23.03 -2.21
N ARG A 325 -36.87 -23.20 -1.87
CA ARG A 325 -37.97 -22.31 -2.29
C ARG A 325 -38.03 -20.97 -1.54
N ALA A 326 -37.36 -20.85 -0.40
CA ALA A 326 -37.41 -19.62 0.40
C ALA A 326 -36.90 -18.41 -0.40
N LYS A 327 -37.67 -17.33 -0.37
CA LYS A 327 -37.38 -16.08 -1.08
C LYS A 327 -36.34 -15.29 -0.28
N TYR A 328 -35.28 -14.87 -0.94
CA TYR A 328 -34.28 -14.00 -0.32
C TYR A 328 -34.83 -12.59 -0.13
N LEU A 329 -34.70 -12.07 1.09
CA LEU A 329 -35.03 -10.69 1.43
C LEU A 329 -33.74 -9.87 1.34
N VAL A 330 -33.73 -8.87 0.46
CA VAL A 330 -32.65 -7.89 0.39
C VAL A 330 -32.70 -7.06 1.68
N PRO A 331 -31.61 -7.01 2.47
CA PRO A 331 -31.57 -6.16 3.66
C PRO A 331 -31.86 -4.71 3.28
N THR A 332 -32.73 -4.04 4.04
CA THR A 332 -32.90 -2.61 3.91
C THR A 332 -31.67 -1.92 4.51
N PRO A 333 -31.07 -0.95 3.83
CA PRO A 333 -29.97 -0.16 4.39
C PRO A 333 -30.42 0.65 5.58
N GLU A 334 -29.52 0.83 6.54
CA GLU A 334 -29.66 1.90 7.51
C GLU A 334 -29.33 3.25 6.84
N PRO A 335 -29.95 4.36 7.28
CA PRO A 335 -29.55 5.69 6.85
C PRO A 335 -28.05 5.93 7.05
N PHE A 336 -27.46 6.80 6.23
CA PHE A 336 -26.05 7.15 6.38
C PHE A 336 -25.82 7.79 7.75
N VAL A 337 -24.84 7.26 8.47
CA VAL A 337 -24.36 7.84 9.73
C VAL A 337 -22.98 8.40 9.46
N ILE A 338 -22.82 9.70 9.67
CA ILE A 338 -21.52 10.37 9.55
C ILE A 338 -20.52 9.65 10.45
N PRO A 339 -19.40 9.13 9.91
CA PRO A 339 -18.40 8.45 10.72
C PRO A 339 -17.85 9.36 11.82
N GLU A 340 -17.76 8.85 13.04
CA GLU A 340 -16.99 9.46 14.13
C GLU A 340 -15.49 9.39 13.78
N ARG A 341 -15.01 10.41 13.08
CA ARG A 341 -13.60 10.58 12.73
C ARG A 341 -13.02 11.73 13.56
N PRO A 342 -11.77 11.64 14.03
CA PRO A 342 -11.06 12.78 14.59
C PRO A 342 -11.09 13.97 13.61
N VAL A 343 -11.38 15.16 14.13
CA VAL A 343 -11.41 16.40 13.33
C VAL A 343 -10.05 16.68 12.68
N LYS A 344 -8.96 16.28 13.35
CA LYS A 344 -7.59 16.40 12.83
C LYS A 344 -7.07 15.04 12.38
N PRO A 345 -6.47 14.94 11.18
CA PRO A 345 -5.77 13.74 10.76
C PRO A 345 -4.63 13.38 11.72
N TYR A 346 -4.19 12.13 11.65
CA TYR A 346 -3.07 11.60 12.42
C TYR A 346 -1.82 12.48 12.25
N ASP A 347 -1.32 13.00 13.37
CA ASP A 347 -0.18 13.92 13.37
C ASP A 347 1.15 13.17 13.39
N LEU A 348 1.98 13.48 12.39
CA LEU A 348 3.30 12.90 12.19
C LEU A 348 4.44 13.87 12.55
N CYS A 349 4.12 15.10 12.99
CA CYS A 349 5.11 16.07 13.45
C CYS A 349 5.83 15.57 14.70
N GLY A 350 7.12 15.94 14.83
CA GLY A 350 7.97 15.50 15.94
C GLY A 350 8.33 14.01 15.94
N ARG A 351 8.06 13.28 14.85
CA ARG A 351 8.31 11.82 14.76
C ARG A 351 9.49 11.47 13.87
N ARG A 352 10.17 10.39 14.24
CA ARG A 352 11.10 9.69 13.36
C ARG A 352 10.35 8.60 12.59
N LEU A 353 10.43 8.63 11.27
CA LEU A 353 9.75 7.72 10.36
C LEU A 353 10.76 6.92 9.54
N GLN A 354 10.34 5.76 9.05
CA GLN A 354 11.11 4.95 8.12
C GLN A 354 10.36 4.85 6.79
N ALA A 355 11.05 5.06 5.67
CA ALA A 355 10.45 4.84 4.35
C ALA A 355 11.47 4.30 3.36
N VAL A 356 11.01 3.37 2.53
CA VAL A 356 11.76 2.89 1.37
C VAL A 356 11.44 3.80 0.18
N VAL A 357 12.48 4.35 -0.46
CA VAL A 357 12.34 5.25 -1.61
C VAL A 357 12.56 4.47 -2.90
N GLN A 358 11.66 4.64 -3.85
CA GLN A 358 11.80 4.11 -5.22
C GLN A 358 11.55 5.23 -6.22
N MET A 359 12.36 5.28 -7.27
CA MET A 359 12.15 6.20 -8.40
C MET A 359 12.29 5.41 -9.70
N SER A 360 11.31 5.54 -10.58
CA SER A 360 11.30 4.81 -11.85
C SER A 360 10.70 5.63 -12.99
N SER A 361 11.20 5.41 -14.20
CA SER A 361 10.63 5.95 -15.44
C SER A 361 10.11 4.83 -16.33
N ILE A 362 8.86 4.95 -16.80
CA ILE A 362 8.29 4.09 -17.83
C ILE A 362 8.41 4.79 -19.17
N GLU A 363 9.26 4.28 -20.06
CA GLU A 363 9.58 4.86 -21.36
C GLU A 363 8.71 4.26 -22.49
N LEU A 364 8.03 5.12 -23.24
CA LEU A 364 7.13 4.76 -24.35
C LEU A 364 7.70 5.27 -25.69
N LEU A 365 8.67 4.53 -26.21
CA LEU A 365 9.36 4.84 -27.46
C LEU A 365 8.56 4.37 -28.68
N SER A 366 8.86 4.92 -29.88
CA SER A 366 8.14 4.57 -31.12
C SER A 366 8.14 3.08 -31.47
N LYS A 367 9.22 2.36 -31.17
CA LYS A 367 9.30 0.90 -31.38
C LYS A 367 8.66 0.09 -30.24
N LYS A 368 8.38 0.71 -29.08
CA LYS A 368 7.84 0.09 -27.87
C LYS A 368 6.79 1.00 -27.22
N PRO A 369 5.66 1.30 -27.89
CA PRO A 369 4.72 2.34 -27.46
C PRO A 369 3.79 1.93 -26.30
N THR A 370 4.08 0.82 -25.63
CA THR A 370 3.19 0.22 -24.63
C THR A 370 3.97 -0.46 -23.52
N TYR A 371 3.69 -0.07 -22.28
CA TYR A 371 4.02 -0.81 -21.07
C TYR A 371 2.87 -1.75 -20.70
N GLY A 372 3.19 -2.99 -20.33
CA GLY A 372 2.19 -4.06 -20.15
C GLY A 372 1.34 -3.98 -18.87
N GLY A 373 1.69 -3.08 -17.94
CA GLY A 373 1.12 -3.03 -16.60
C GLY A 373 1.82 -4.00 -15.64
N LYS A 374 1.48 -3.88 -14.35
CA LYS A 374 1.88 -4.82 -13.29
C LYS A 374 0.64 -5.59 -12.82
N GLY A 375 0.83 -6.81 -12.33
CA GLY A 375 -0.26 -7.59 -11.71
C GLY A 375 -0.76 -6.93 -10.42
N TRP A 376 -1.82 -7.48 -9.84
CA TRP A 376 -2.25 -7.09 -8.50
C TRP A 376 -1.15 -7.39 -7.48
N SER A 377 -0.77 -6.40 -6.68
CA SER A 377 0.24 -6.55 -5.65
C SER A 377 0.00 -5.61 -4.48
N VAL A 378 0.52 -6.00 -3.31
CA VAL A 378 0.83 -5.07 -2.22
C VAL A 378 2.32 -4.71 -2.29
N ALA A 379 2.74 -3.66 -1.59
CA ALA A 379 4.14 -3.31 -1.46
C ALA A 379 4.83 -4.18 -0.41
N GLY A 380 5.99 -4.71 -0.77
CA GLY A 380 6.86 -5.44 0.14
C GLY A 380 6.34 -6.77 0.69
N LEU A 381 7.03 -7.28 1.71
CA LEU A 381 6.71 -8.47 2.51
C LEU A 381 6.49 -8.10 3.98
N ASP A 382 5.99 -9.04 4.80
CA ASP A 382 5.64 -8.78 6.21
C ASP A 382 6.82 -8.21 7.03
N ASN A 383 8.05 -8.65 6.77
CA ASN A 383 9.25 -8.17 7.49
C ASN A 383 9.62 -6.73 7.18
N GLU A 384 9.07 -6.14 6.12
CA GLU A 384 9.33 -4.74 5.74
C GLU A 384 8.34 -3.78 6.39
N CYS A 385 7.29 -4.31 7.05
CA CYS A 385 6.34 -3.53 7.86
C CYS A 385 5.74 -2.32 7.12
N ILE A 386 5.55 -2.42 5.80
CA ILE A 386 4.99 -1.33 4.99
C ILE A 386 3.49 -1.16 5.31
N ILE A 387 3.13 0.01 5.82
CA ILE A 387 1.75 0.35 6.21
C ILE A 387 0.98 1.06 5.11
N ALA A 388 1.66 1.88 4.30
CA ALA A 388 1.06 2.67 3.24
C ALA A 388 2.04 2.88 2.09
N THR A 389 1.49 3.13 0.90
CA THR A 389 2.28 3.51 -0.29
C THR A 389 1.85 4.90 -0.74
N GLY A 390 2.81 5.80 -0.89
CA GLY A 390 2.62 7.11 -1.52
C GLY A 390 3.31 7.16 -2.87
N ILE A 391 2.63 7.67 -3.89
CA ILE A 391 3.16 7.81 -5.25
C ILE A 391 2.97 9.25 -5.70
N PHE A 392 4.05 9.86 -6.18
CA PHE A 392 4.05 11.14 -6.87
C PHE A 392 4.39 10.94 -8.35
N PHE A 393 3.41 11.20 -9.23
CA PHE A 393 3.57 11.20 -10.68
C PHE A 393 4.12 12.54 -11.14
N PHE A 394 5.45 12.68 -11.07
CA PHE A 394 6.11 13.97 -11.23
C PHE A 394 6.38 14.37 -12.68
N ASP A 395 6.29 13.44 -13.64
CA ASP A 395 6.51 13.73 -15.06
C ASP A 395 5.74 12.72 -15.93
N VAL A 396 4.57 13.12 -16.40
CA VAL A 396 3.66 12.28 -17.20
C VAL A 396 3.34 12.95 -18.53
N VAL A 397 3.86 12.40 -19.63
CA VAL A 397 3.83 13.04 -20.95
C VAL A 397 3.46 12.06 -22.05
N ASN A 398 2.56 12.48 -22.96
CA ASN A 398 2.13 11.74 -24.16
C ASN A 398 1.60 10.32 -23.85
N ILE A 399 0.91 10.12 -22.72
CA ILE A 399 0.28 8.84 -22.36
C ILE A 399 -1.23 8.92 -22.58
N ALA A 400 -1.83 7.86 -23.10
CA ALA A 400 -3.28 7.75 -23.18
C ALA A 400 -3.89 7.63 -21.77
N PRO A 401 -5.14 8.08 -21.55
CA PRO A 401 -5.81 7.98 -20.26
C PRO A 401 -5.78 6.56 -19.69
N CYS A 402 -5.35 6.43 -18.44
CA CYS A 402 -5.31 5.17 -17.72
C CYS A 402 -5.37 5.41 -16.20
N SER A 403 -5.75 4.39 -15.44
CA SER A 403 -6.06 4.54 -14.02
C SER A 403 -5.40 3.45 -13.17
N LEU A 404 -4.87 3.83 -12.02
CA LEU A 404 -4.52 2.93 -10.93
C LEU A 404 -5.79 2.30 -10.37
N ARG A 405 -5.83 0.97 -10.23
CA ARG A 405 -7.01 0.26 -9.69
C ARG A 405 -6.69 -0.32 -8.32
N PHE A 406 -7.68 -0.34 -7.44
CA PHE A 406 -7.55 -0.80 -6.06
C PHE A 406 -8.58 -1.89 -5.75
N ARG A 407 -8.16 -2.86 -4.94
CA ARG A 407 -9.05 -3.87 -4.38
C ARG A 407 -8.65 -4.23 -2.96
N GLU A 408 -9.61 -4.62 -2.15
CA GLU A 408 -9.37 -5.14 -0.80
C GLU A 408 -9.89 -6.57 -0.66
N PRO A 409 -9.32 -7.36 0.27
CA PRO A 409 -9.76 -8.71 0.56
C PRO A 409 -10.89 -8.70 1.60
N PHE A 410 -11.87 -9.58 1.44
CA PHE A 410 -12.91 -9.80 2.43
C PHE A 410 -13.08 -11.29 2.75
N ASN A 411 -13.71 -11.57 3.90
CA ASN A 411 -14.02 -12.95 4.31
C ASN A 411 -15.42 -13.03 4.88
N ALA A 412 -16.37 -13.36 4.01
CA ALA A 412 -17.76 -13.53 4.41
C ALA A 412 -18.00 -14.83 5.21
N TYR A 413 -17.03 -15.74 5.31
CA TYR A 413 -17.22 -17.03 5.98
C TYR A 413 -17.32 -16.92 7.50
N ARG A 414 -16.69 -15.92 8.13
CA ARG A 414 -16.70 -15.78 9.60
C ARG A 414 -18.12 -15.69 10.18
N GLU A 415 -19.09 -15.32 9.35
CA GLU A 415 -20.49 -15.17 9.72
C GLU A 415 -21.34 -16.42 9.40
N ALA A 416 -20.84 -17.36 8.58
CA ALA A 416 -21.60 -18.52 8.12
C ALA A 416 -21.57 -19.69 9.12
N ARG A 417 -22.74 -20.13 9.61
CA ARG A 417 -22.87 -21.31 10.49
C ARG A 417 -23.81 -22.39 9.96
N THR A 418 -24.67 -22.05 9.00
CA THR A 418 -25.76 -22.89 8.48
C THR A 418 -25.89 -22.80 6.96
N ARG A 419 -26.54 -23.77 6.32
CA ARG A 419 -26.81 -23.75 4.86
C ARG A 419 -27.55 -22.47 4.41
N ASN A 420 -28.48 -21.96 5.22
CA ASN A 420 -29.17 -20.70 4.92
C ASN A 420 -28.24 -19.50 5.09
N SER A 421 -27.37 -19.48 6.09
CA SER A 421 -26.36 -18.41 6.20
C SER A 421 -25.43 -18.36 4.97
N PHE A 422 -25.06 -19.51 4.39
CA PHE A 422 -24.30 -19.54 3.13
C PHE A 422 -25.08 -18.98 1.94
N ARG A 423 -26.38 -19.29 1.85
CA ARG A 423 -27.24 -18.71 0.80
C ARG A 423 -27.44 -17.21 0.99
N ALA A 424 -27.60 -16.76 2.23
CA ALA A 424 -27.69 -15.34 2.57
C ALA A 424 -26.39 -14.62 2.17
N ILE A 425 -25.22 -15.15 2.55
CA ILE A 425 -23.90 -14.62 2.16
C ILE A 425 -23.74 -14.54 0.65
N LYS A 426 -24.14 -15.60 -0.07
CA LYS A 426 -24.07 -15.65 -1.54
C LYS A 426 -24.87 -14.51 -2.18
N ASN A 427 -26.11 -14.32 -1.71
CA ASN A 427 -27.02 -13.32 -2.26
C ASN A 427 -26.67 -11.90 -1.77
N ALA A 428 -26.20 -11.77 -0.54
CA ALA A 428 -25.89 -10.49 0.07
C ALA A 428 -24.59 -9.90 -0.46
N TYR A 429 -23.54 -10.71 -0.62
CA TYR A 429 -22.19 -10.25 -0.97
C TYR A 429 -21.79 -10.55 -2.43
N GLY A 430 -22.62 -11.29 -3.19
CA GLY A 430 -22.36 -11.61 -4.60
C GLY A 430 -21.28 -12.67 -4.82
N VAL A 431 -20.95 -13.44 -3.78
CA VAL A 431 -19.94 -14.51 -3.83
C VAL A 431 -20.39 -15.62 -4.80
N ARG A 432 -19.52 -16.03 -5.73
CA ARG A 432 -19.78 -17.14 -6.67
C ARG A 432 -19.06 -18.41 -6.20
N GLY A 433 -19.81 -19.48 -5.91
CA GLY A 433 -19.26 -20.79 -5.50
C GLY A 433 -20.25 -21.66 -4.71
N GLY A 434 -19.86 -22.90 -4.41
CA GLY A 434 -20.57 -23.85 -3.53
C GLY A 434 -20.38 -23.59 -2.02
N TYR A 435 -20.94 -24.47 -1.18
CA TYR A 435 -21.02 -24.36 0.29
C TYR A 435 -19.70 -24.68 1.02
N SER A 436 -18.59 -24.04 0.66
CA SER A 436 -17.32 -24.25 1.36
C SER A 436 -16.66 -22.94 1.79
N GLU A 437 -15.96 -22.97 2.93
CA GLU A 437 -15.14 -21.88 3.46
C GLU A 437 -14.17 -21.28 2.44
N ARG A 438 -13.70 -22.12 1.50
CA ARG A 438 -12.70 -21.77 0.50
C ARG A 438 -13.24 -20.89 -0.63
N LEU A 439 -14.57 -20.81 -0.78
CA LEU A 439 -15.25 -20.06 -1.85
C LEU A 439 -15.82 -18.72 -1.37
N ALA A 440 -15.81 -18.44 -0.07
CA ALA A 440 -16.28 -17.18 0.53
C ALA A 440 -15.16 -16.14 0.76
N ARG A 441 -13.94 -16.43 0.27
CA ARG A 441 -12.83 -15.49 0.19
C ARG A 441 -12.76 -14.92 -1.21
N ALA A 442 -12.89 -13.61 -1.30
CA ALA A 442 -12.78 -12.89 -2.55
C ALA A 442 -12.26 -11.48 -2.28
N SER A 443 -12.10 -10.73 -3.34
CA SER A 443 -11.74 -9.33 -3.28
C SER A 443 -12.87 -8.46 -3.83
N GLN A 444 -12.97 -7.24 -3.31
CA GLN A 444 -13.86 -6.20 -3.81
C GLN A 444 -13.02 -5.10 -4.43
N GLU A 445 -13.40 -4.69 -5.64
CA GLU A 445 -12.80 -3.50 -6.22
C GLU A 445 -13.29 -2.27 -5.47
N LEU A 446 -12.34 -1.40 -5.12
CA LEU A 446 -12.59 -0.17 -4.38
C LEU A 446 -12.81 1.03 -5.31
N GLY A 447 -12.38 0.90 -6.56
CA GLY A 447 -12.40 1.96 -7.57
C GLY A 447 -11.03 2.17 -8.20
N SER A 448 -10.88 3.32 -8.86
CA SER A 448 -9.67 3.69 -9.56
C SER A 448 -9.34 5.18 -9.48
N VAL A 449 -8.09 5.52 -9.72
CA VAL A 449 -7.58 6.90 -9.77
C VAL A 449 -6.86 7.11 -11.10
N ASP A 450 -7.27 8.10 -11.86
CA ASP A 450 -6.67 8.44 -13.15
C ASP A 450 -5.26 9.00 -12.97
N ILE A 451 -4.31 8.47 -13.73
CA ILE A 451 -2.91 8.89 -13.71
C ILE A 451 -2.77 10.17 -14.51
N LYS A 452 -2.19 11.20 -13.89
CA LYS A 452 -1.90 12.50 -14.51
C LYS A 452 -0.64 13.12 -13.93
N ASP A 453 -0.07 14.08 -14.66
CA ASP A 453 1.08 14.86 -14.20
C ASP A 453 0.72 15.66 -12.94
N GLY A 454 1.63 15.69 -11.96
CA GLY A 454 1.42 16.38 -10.68
C GLY A 454 0.60 15.60 -9.65
N LEU A 455 0.08 14.41 -9.98
CA LEU A 455 -0.74 13.64 -9.06
C LEU A 455 0.08 13.02 -7.92
N CYS A 456 -0.31 13.33 -6.69
CA CYS A 456 0.05 12.60 -5.48
C CYS A 456 -1.11 11.69 -5.07
N VAL A 457 -0.81 10.43 -4.75
CA VAL A 457 -1.78 9.47 -4.22
C VAL A 457 -1.17 8.67 -3.08
N VAL A 458 -1.88 8.55 -1.96
CA VAL A 458 -1.47 7.72 -0.81
C VAL A 458 -2.62 6.77 -0.46
N PHE A 459 -2.27 5.51 -0.23
CA PHE A 459 -3.24 4.45 0.06
C PHE A 459 -2.64 3.43 1.04
N PRO A 460 -3.48 2.75 1.84
CA PRO A 460 -3.01 1.76 2.79
C PRO A 460 -2.50 0.51 2.07
N ASN A 461 -1.45 -0.12 2.61
CA ASN A 461 -0.86 -1.34 2.07
C ASN A 461 -1.71 -2.60 2.35
N THR A 462 -2.87 -2.43 3.00
CA THR A 462 -3.93 -3.45 3.07
C THR A 462 -4.64 -3.65 1.72
N TYR A 463 -4.49 -2.70 0.80
CA TYR A 463 -5.06 -2.78 -0.54
C TYR A 463 -4.08 -3.38 -1.53
N GLN A 464 -4.59 -4.27 -2.39
CA GLN A 464 -3.88 -4.56 -3.62
C GLN A 464 -4.16 -3.45 -4.61
N TYR A 465 -3.09 -2.93 -5.22
CA TYR A 465 -3.18 -1.99 -6.32
C TYR A 465 -2.67 -2.64 -7.60
N LYS A 466 -3.11 -2.10 -8.73
CA LYS A 466 -2.70 -2.56 -10.06
C LYS A 466 -2.30 -1.37 -10.92
N LEU A 467 -1.03 -1.36 -11.31
CA LEU A 467 -0.53 -0.41 -12.31
C LEU A 467 -1.07 -0.81 -13.69
N PRO A 468 -1.78 0.08 -14.41
CA PRO A 468 -2.45 -0.27 -15.65
C PRO A 468 -1.46 -0.51 -16.78
N ARG A 469 -1.97 -1.07 -17.88
CA ARG A 469 -1.29 -0.96 -19.18
C ARG A 469 -1.20 0.52 -19.54
N ILE A 470 0.00 1.02 -19.80
CA ILE A 470 0.23 2.41 -20.20
C ILE A 470 0.60 2.40 -21.68
N THR A 471 -0.16 3.14 -22.48
CA THR A 471 0.03 3.25 -23.93
C THR A 471 0.32 4.69 -24.30
N ARG A 472 1.22 4.89 -25.26
CA ARG A 472 1.47 6.22 -25.83
C ARG A 472 0.24 6.73 -26.57
N GLU A 473 -0.02 8.03 -26.52
CA GLU A 473 -1.06 8.67 -27.32
C GLU A 473 -0.79 8.48 -28.83
N ILE A 474 -1.86 8.29 -29.60
CA ILE A 474 -1.78 8.07 -31.04
C ILE A 474 -1.26 9.33 -31.72
N GLY A 475 -0.24 9.19 -32.58
CA GLY A 475 0.35 10.30 -33.33
C GLY A 475 1.27 11.23 -32.53
N SER A 476 1.50 10.97 -31.24
CA SER A 476 2.34 11.79 -30.37
C SER A 476 3.85 11.48 -30.49
N LYS A 477 4.67 12.39 -29.95
CA LYS A 477 6.12 12.18 -29.70
C LYS A 477 6.32 11.06 -28.66
N PRO A 478 7.54 10.51 -28.47
CA PRO A 478 7.81 9.62 -27.35
C PRO A 478 7.25 10.18 -26.04
N GLY A 479 6.71 9.28 -25.22
CA GLY A 479 6.08 9.62 -23.95
C GLY A 479 6.71 8.85 -22.81
N HIS A 480 6.40 9.27 -21.60
CA HIS A 480 6.89 8.63 -20.40
C HIS A 480 5.95 8.84 -19.22
N CYS A 481 6.12 8.01 -18.20
CA CYS A 481 5.45 8.15 -16.91
C CYS A 481 6.50 7.91 -15.83
N LYS A 482 6.94 8.99 -15.18
CA LYS A 482 7.91 8.95 -14.08
C LYS A 482 7.22 9.08 -12.74
N MET A 483 7.68 8.28 -11.79
CA MET A 483 7.08 8.18 -10.47
C MET A 483 8.15 8.12 -9.39
N LEU A 484 7.93 8.88 -8.32
CA LEU A 484 8.63 8.78 -7.05
C LEU A 484 7.66 8.11 -6.06
N THR A 485 8.07 7.00 -5.49
CA THR A 485 7.25 6.18 -4.60
C THR A 485 7.92 6.06 -3.23
N PHE A 486 7.14 6.30 -2.19
CA PHE A 486 7.50 6.05 -0.81
C PHE A 486 6.69 4.86 -0.30
N TYR A 487 7.37 3.83 0.18
CA TYR A 487 6.75 2.77 0.96
C TYR A 487 6.99 3.09 2.43
N PHE A 488 5.94 3.60 3.09
CA PHE A 488 6.01 4.03 4.48
C PHE A 488 6.00 2.81 5.39
N VAL A 489 7.02 2.69 6.24
CA VAL A 489 7.06 1.69 7.31
C VAL A 489 6.13 2.15 8.43
N ASP A 490 5.47 1.21 9.09
CA ASP A 490 4.62 1.46 10.25
C ASP A 490 5.36 2.29 11.33
N PRO A 491 4.87 3.50 11.69
CA PRO A 491 5.53 4.38 12.67
C PRO A 491 5.63 3.79 14.09
N SER A 492 4.86 2.75 14.41
CA SER A 492 4.88 2.07 15.72
C SER A 492 5.96 0.99 15.85
N THR A 493 6.67 0.69 14.76
CA THR A 493 7.74 -0.32 14.74
C THR A 493 8.97 0.22 14.01
N ARG A 494 10.12 -0.38 14.30
CA ARG A 494 11.39 -0.04 13.65
C ARG A 494 12.01 -1.30 13.10
N ILE A 495 12.39 -1.26 11.83
CA ILE A 495 13.12 -2.34 11.16
C ILE A 495 14.57 -1.89 10.88
N PRO A 496 15.51 -2.81 10.64
CA PRO A 496 16.87 -2.45 10.23
C PRO A 496 16.85 -1.53 8.99
N SER A 497 17.54 -0.41 9.09
CA SER A 497 17.55 0.64 8.07
C SER A 497 18.99 1.00 7.67
N THR A 498 19.12 1.95 6.76
CA THR A 498 20.41 2.53 6.39
C THR A 498 21.08 3.33 7.52
N GLU A 499 20.43 3.49 8.69
CA GLU A 499 21.06 3.99 9.92
C GLU A 499 22.12 3.03 10.46
N ILE A 500 21.92 1.72 10.29
CA ILE A 500 22.81 0.69 10.87
C ILE A 500 23.41 -0.24 9.82
N VAL A 501 22.94 -0.19 8.58
CA VAL A 501 23.52 -0.94 7.46
C VAL A 501 24.33 0.03 6.64
N PRO A 502 25.68 -0.09 6.57
CA PRO A 502 26.50 0.75 5.71
C PRO A 502 26.19 0.50 4.22
N PRO A 503 26.55 1.45 3.34
CA PRO A 503 26.47 1.26 1.91
C PRO A 503 27.13 -0.06 1.50
N GLN A 504 26.50 -0.81 0.60
CA GLN A 504 27.00 -2.11 0.15
C GLN A 504 27.67 -2.02 -1.23
N GLN A 505 27.66 -0.83 -1.84
CA GLN A 505 28.17 -0.51 -3.17
C GLN A 505 29.70 -0.52 -3.19
N ARG A 506 30.30 -1.51 -3.84
CA ARG A 506 31.77 -1.64 -3.90
C ARG A 506 32.47 -0.42 -4.52
N ASP A 507 31.88 0.16 -5.54
CA ASP A 507 32.39 1.36 -6.22
C ASP A 507 32.45 2.57 -5.27
N TRP A 508 31.45 2.76 -4.41
CA TRP A 508 31.47 3.85 -3.43
C TRP A 508 32.64 3.70 -2.46
N TRP A 509 32.89 2.49 -1.98
CA TRP A 509 34.03 2.21 -1.08
C TRP A 509 35.38 2.27 -1.77
N MET A 510 35.48 1.85 -3.04
CA MET A 510 36.69 2.00 -3.84
C MET A 510 37.13 3.46 -3.87
N GLU A 511 36.20 4.40 -4.01
CA GLU A 511 36.50 5.84 -4.01
C GLU A 511 37.06 6.31 -2.67
N GLN A 512 36.46 5.86 -1.55
CA GLN A 512 36.93 6.22 -0.22
C GLN A 512 38.32 5.64 0.08
N VAL A 513 38.57 4.39 -0.32
CA VAL A 513 39.87 3.74 -0.18
C VAL A 513 40.93 4.43 -1.01
N LEU A 514 40.63 4.76 -2.27
CA LEU A 514 41.55 5.47 -3.17
C LEU A 514 41.79 6.93 -2.74
N ALA A 515 40.90 7.52 -1.95
CA ALA A 515 41.07 8.85 -1.37
C ALA A 515 41.82 8.84 -0.03
N SER A 516 41.99 7.68 0.63
CA SER A 516 42.56 7.59 1.98
C SER A 516 44.06 7.27 1.98
N GLU A 517 44.84 7.96 2.80
CA GLU A 517 46.24 7.63 3.07
C GLU A 517 46.35 6.42 4.03
N PRO A 518 47.36 5.52 3.87
CA PRO A 518 48.33 5.46 2.77
C PRO A 518 47.81 4.69 1.54
N LEU A 519 46.55 4.26 1.54
CA LEU A 519 45.97 3.37 0.52
C LEU A 519 45.91 4.01 -0.87
N CYS A 520 45.79 5.34 -0.94
CA CYS A 520 45.86 6.12 -2.18
C CYS A 520 47.21 5.98 -2.93
N LYS A 521 48.26 5.50 -2.26
CA LYS A 521 49.59 5.24 -2.86
C LYS A 521 49.70 3.86 -3.48
N LEU A 522 48.73 2.97 -3.26
CA LEU A 522 48.74 1.63 -3.84
C LEU A 522 48.32 1.69 -5.32
N PRO A 523 48.94 0.89 -6.21
CA PRO A 523 48.47 0.76 -7.58
C PRO A 523 47.01 0.30 -7.62
N LEU A 524 46.21 0.84 -8.54
CA LEU A 524 44.78 0.52 -8.67
C LEU A 524 44.51 -0.98 -8.73
N LEU A 525 45.33 -1.74 -9.47
CA LEU A 525 45.21 -3.21 -9.58
C LEU A 525 45.35 -3.92 -8.23
N VAL A 526 46.15 -3.39 -7.29
CA VAL A 526 46.31 -3.95 -5.95
C VAL A 526 45.04 -3.71 -5.14
N VAL A 527 44.49 -2.49 -5.19
CA VAL A 527 43.25 -2.13 -4.49
C VAL A 527 42.08 -2.94 -5.04
N GLU A 528 41.94 -3.04 -6.36
CA GLU A 528 40.95 -3.90 -7.03
C GLU A 528 41.13 -5.37 -6.64
N GLY A 529 42.38 -5.84 -6.58
CA GLY A 529 42.73 -7.18 -6.12
C GLY A 529 42.23 -7.46 -4.71
N ILE A 530 42.49 -6.55 -3.76
CA ILE A 530 42.01 -6.65 -2.36
C ILE A 530 40.49 -6.66 -2.32
N MET A 531 39.84 -5.67 -2.97
CA MET A 531 38.39 -5.50 -2.94
C MET A 531 37.65 -6.65 -3.65
N SER A 532 38.29 -7.33 -4.61
CA SER A 532 37.75 -8.54 -5.24
C SER A 532 37.71 -9.76 -4.32
N LYS A 533 38.51 -9.76 -3.24
CA LYS A 533 38.58 -10.83 -2.24
C LYS A 533 37.63 -10.60 -1.05
N LEU A 534 37.03 -9.42 -0.95
CA LEU A 534 36.08 -9.10 0.10
C LEU A 534 34.66 -9.57 -0.28
N ASP A 535 33.98 -10.22 0.66
CA ASP A 535 32.57 -10.60 0.51
C ASP A 535 31.63 -9.38 0.55
N SER A 536 32.02 -8.35 1.29
CA SER A 536 31.37 -7.04 1.35
C SER A 536 32.45 -5.96 1.35
N PRO A 537 32.27 -4.85 0.63
CA PRO A 537 31.12 -4.46 -0.17
C PRO A 537 30.95 -5.27 -1.48
N ILE A 538 29.72 -5.34 -1.99
CA ILE A 538 29.35 -6.18 -3.14
C ILE A 538 29.38 -5.41 -4.46
N SER A 539 29.73 -6.12 -5.54
CA SER A 539 29.69 -5.55 -6.90
C SER A 539 28.25 -5.37 -7.40
N LEU A 540 28.07 -4.47 -8.36
CA LEU A 540 26.81 -4.30 -9.08
C LEU A 540 26.31 -5.62 -9.70
N LYS A 541 27.21 -6.46 -10.21
CA LYS A 541 26.87 -7.78 -10.77
C LYS A 541 26.25 -8.68 -9.69
N CYS A 542 26.85 -8.72 -8.51
CA CYS A 542 26.31 -9.48 -7.36
C CYS A 542 24.96 -8.91 -6.92
N ALA A 543 24.85 -7.58 -6.79
CA ALA A 543 23.61 -6.93 -6.39
C ALA A 543 22.46 -7.20 -7.37
N LYS A 544 22.71 -7.17 -8.69
CA LYS A 544 21.72 -7.52 -9.72
C LYS A 544 21.28 -8.98 -9.64
N GLN A 545 22.19 -9.90 -9.28
CA GLN A 545 21.84 -11.30 -9.05
C GLN A 545 20.95 -11.46 -7.81
N THR A 546 21.30 -10.81 -6.70
CA THR A 546 20.48 -10.80 -5.47
C THR A 546 19.10 -10.21 -5.71
N ARG A 547 18.99 -9.13 -6.52
CA ARG A 547 17.70 -8.57 -6.92
C ARG A 547 16.79 -9.61 -7.58
N LEU A 548 17.31 -10.41 -8.52
CA LEU A 548 16.51 -11.44 -9.19
C LEU A 548 15.99 -12.50 -8.20
N GLU A 549 16.78 -12.85 -7.19
CA GLU A 549 16.36 -13.79 -6.13
C GLU A 549 15.22 -13.22 -5.28
N ILE A 550 15.32 -11.94 -4.91
CA ILE A 550 14.30 -11.23 -4.14
C ILE A 550 13.03 -11.05 -4.95
N GLU A 551 13.12 -10.57 -6.19
CA GLU A 551 11.96 -10.42 -7.06
C GLU A 551 11.22 -11.75 -7.24
N ALA A 552 11.95 -12.86 -7.39
CA ALA A 552 11.37 -14.19 -7.48
C ALA A 552 10.69 -14.63 -6.16
N GLU A 553 11.32 -14.36 -5.02
CA GLU A 553 10.76 -14.66 -3.69
C GLU A 553 9.50 -13.84 -3.42
N VAL A 554 9.56 -12.53 -3.61
CA VAL A 554 8.42 -11.60 -3.46
C VAL A 554 7.29 -12.03 -4.38
N LYS A 555 7.56 -12.30 -5.67
CA LYS A 555 6.54 -12.76 -6.62
C LYS A 555 5.86 -14.04 -6.14
N LYS A 556 6.61 -15.01 -5.63
CA LYS A 556 6.08 -16.27 -5.10
C LYS A 556 5.23 -16.03 -3.84
N MET A 557 5.70 -15.21 -2.91
CA MET A 557 4.97 -14.91 -1.66
C MET A 557 3.71 -14.10 -1.93
N THR A 558 3.78 -13.07 -2.78
CA THR A 558 2.64 -12.26 -3.20
C THR A 558 1.60 -13.10 -3.93
N ALA A 559 2.00 -14.03 -4.81
CA ALA A 559 1.08 -14.97 -5.43
C ALA A 559 0.38 -15.86 -4.39
N LYS A 560 1.12 -16.37 -3.41
CA LYS A 560 0.56 -17.17 -2.30
C LYS A 560 -0.38 -16.34 -1.40
N ALA A 561 -0.09 -15.06 -1.19
CA ALA A 561 -0.94 -14.14 -0.42
C ALA A 561 -2.22 -13.84 -1.18
N SER A 562 -2.11 -13.50 -2.48
CA SER A 562 -3.24 -13.32 -3.39
C SER A 562 -4.17 -14.53 -3.37
N LEU A 563 -3.63 -15.74 -3.53
CA LEU A 563 -4.41 -16.99 -3.49
C LEU A 563 -5.07 -17.26 -2.13
N LYS A 564 -4.46 -16.83 -1.02
CA LYS A 564 -5.01 -17.09 0.33
C LYS A 564 -6.13 -16.12 0.69
N PHE A 565 -6.00 -14.85 0.26
CA PHE A 565 -6.79 -13.75 0.79
C PHE A 565 -7.64 -13.01 -0.25
N PHE A 566 -7.17 -12.90 -1.50
CA PHE A 566 -7.82 -12.07 -2.53
C PHE A 566 -8.56 -12.89 -3.60
N GLU A 567 -8.15 -14.13 -3.80
CA GLU A 567 -8.71 -15.03 -4.80
C GLU A 567 -9.42 -16.21 -4.13
N PRO A 568 -10.53 -16.69 -4.71
CA PRO A 568 -11.08 -17.98 -4.31
C PRO A 568 -10.06 -19.07 -4.64
N ILE A 569 -9.79 -19.98 -3.70
CA ILE A 569 -8.87 -21.11 -3.94
C ILE A 569 -9.53 -22.00 -5.00
N ASN A 570 -8.98 -22.03 -6.22
CA ASN A 570 -9.51 -22.76 -7.37
C ASN A 570 -10.13 -24.12 -7.02
N THR A 571 -11.38 -24.31 -7.45
CA THR A 571 -11.90 -25.63 -7.80
C THR A 571 -11.02 -26.20 -8.90
N VAL A 572 -10.41 -27.36 -8.64
CA VAL A 572 -10.02 -28.26 -9.73
C VAL A 572 -11.28 -28.44 -10.58
N GLU A 573 -11.26 -28.02 -11.84
CA GLU A 573 -12.25 -28.49 -12.80
C GLU A 573 -12.15 -30.01 -12.79
N CYS A 574 -13.14 -30.67 -12.16
CA CYS A 574 -13.38 -32.06 -12.44
C CYS A 574 -13.86 -32.13 -13.89
N THR A 575 -12.93 -32.19 -14.84
CA THR A 575 -13.15 -32.79 -16.15
C THR A 575 -13.37 -34.29 -15.94
N GLY A 576 -14.50 -34.63 -15.31
CA GLY A 576 -15.04 -35.97 -15.28
C GLY A 576 -15.81 -36.15 -16.57
N ARG A 577 -15.21 -36.84 -17.54
CA ARG A 577 -15.95 -37.48 -18.63
C ARG A 577 -17.09 -38.27 -18.00
N PHE A 578 -18.33 -37.85 -18.25
CA PHE A 578 -19.44 -38.79 -18.24
C PHE A 578 -19.53 -39.36 -19.65
N SER A 579 -19.36 -40.67 -19.71
CA SER A 579 -19.68 -41.54 -20.85
C SER A 579 -21.06 -41.28 -21.41
#